data_AF-A0A6L2ZQI6-F1
#
_entry.id   AF-A0A6L2ZQI6-F1
#
_cell.length_a   1.000
_cell.length_b   1.000
_cell.length_c   1.000
_cell.angle_alpha   90.00
_cell.angle_beta   90.00
_cell.angle_gamma   90.00
#
_symmetry.space_group_name_H-M   'P 1'
#
loop_
_entity.id
_entity.type
_entity.pdbx_description
1 polymer ?
#
loop_
_entity_poly.entity_id
_entity_poly.type
_entity_poly.pdbx_seq_one_letter_code
_entity_poly.pdbx_strand_id
1 'polypeptide(L)'
;MAQAVFDTLKFVKILIAKGIPVEQAEAFSDAVRESHAASDVATKRDLDDLRKDMGGLRKDMDAGFEKTDAQIASMSREIDARFEKTDAQIASMSKEIDARFEKTDAQIASVSKEMDVRFGQVDKRFDKLESKFDRVQWFIVAAALGLIFKEQIARLLSI
;
A
#
# COMPACT_ATOMS: atom_id res chain seq x y z
N MET A 1 -12.58 -10.19 -56.05
CA MET A 1 -12.92 -10.63 -57.42
C MET A 1 -12.49 -9.51 -58.37
N ALA A 2 -11.75 -9.80 -59.45
CA ALA A 2 -11.50 -8.76 -60.45
C ALA A 2 -12.85 -8.43 -61.08
N GLN A 3 -13.20 -7.15 -61.22
CA GLN A 3 -14.30 -6.78 -62.11
C GLN A 3 -13.85 -7.24 -63.49
N ALA A 4 -14.34 -8.41 -63.90
CA ALA A 4 -14.12 -8.89 -65.25
C ALA A 4 -14.75 -7.81 -66.12
N VAL A 5 -13.91 -7.08 -66.85
CA VAL A 5 -14.38 -6.06 -67.79
C VAL A 5 -15.40 -6.75 -68.69
N PHE A 6 -16.67 -6.35 -68.57
CA PHE A 6 -17.73 -6.94 -69.36
C PHE A 6 -17.54 -6.49 -70.80
N ASP A 7 -16.98 -7.39 -71.62
CA ASP A 7 -16.77 -7.17 -73.04
C ASP A 7 -18.11 -7.33 -73.77
N THR A 8 -18.79 -6.21 -73.97
CA THR A 8 -20.10 -6.12 -74.64
C THR A 8 -20.05 -6.71 -76.05
N LEU A 9 -18.95 -6.49 -76.78
CA LEU A 9 -18.78 -6.98 -78.15
C LEU A 9 -18.66 -8.50 -78.20
N LYS A 10 -17.85 -9.08 -77.31
CA LYS A 10 -17.71 -10.53 -77.20
C LYS A 10 -19.04 -11.17 -76.75
N PHE A 11 -19.78 -10.52 -75.86
CA PHE A 11 -21.09 -10.97 -75.41
C PHE A 11 -22.12 -11.01 -76.54
N VAL A 12 -22.28 -9.92 -77.30
CA VAL A 12 -23.20 -9.84 -78.45
C VAL A 12 -22.86 -10.90 -79.52
N LYS A 13 -21.57 -11.09 -79.85
CA LYS A 13 -21.13 -12.11 -80.81
C LYS A 13 -21.50 -13.54 -80.38
N ILE A 14 -21.42 -13.84 -79.08
CA ILE A 14 -21.80 -15.15 -78.54
C ILE A 14 -23.31 -15.37 -78.71
N LEU A 15 -24.13 -14.36 -78.44
CA LEU A 15 -25.60 -14.46 -78.57
C LEU A 15 -26.04 -14.65 -80.03
N ILE A 16 -25.44 -13.93 -80.97
CA ILE A 16 -25.70 -14.09 -82.41
C ILE A 16 -25.30 -15.50 -82.87
N ALA A 17 -24.14 -16.01 -82.45
CA ALA A 17 -23.69 -17.37 -82.75
C ALA A 17 -24.61 -18.46 -82.19
N LYS A 18 -25.47 -18.12 -81.22
CA LYS A 18 -26.50 -19.00 -80.65
C LYS A 18 -27.88 -18.81 -81.27
N GLY A 19 -27.99 -18.03 -82.34
CA GLY A 19 -29.21 -17.83 -83.11
C GLY A 19 -30.11 -16.71 -82.58
N ILE A 20 -29.63 -15.87 -81.67
CA ILE A 20 -30.38 -14.69 -81.22
C ILE A 20 -30.22 -13.59 -82.27
N PRO A 21 -31.33 -12.96 -82.74
CA PRO A 21 -31.27 -11.81 -83.64
C PRO A 21 -30.42 -10.67 -83.07
N VAL A 22 -29.73 -9.94 -83.95
CA VAL A 22 -28.78 -8.87 -83.58
C VAL A 22 -29.43 -7.85 -82.62
N GLU A 23 -30.63 -7.39 -82.93
CA GLU A 23 -31.38 -6.41 -82.14
C GLU A 23 -31.66 -6.89 -80.70
N GLN A 24 -31.94 -8.19 -80.52
CA GLN A 24 -32.18 -8.76 -79.20
C GLN A 24 -30.88 -9.00 -78.43
N ALA A 25 -29.80 -9.38 -79.13
CA ALA A 25 -28.49 -9.57 -78.54
C ALA A 25 -27.89 -8.25 -78.00
N GLU A 26 -28.10 -7.14 -78.73
CA GLU A 26 -27.73 -5.79 -78.29
C GLU A 26 -28.53 -5.37 -77.06
N ALA A 27 -29.85 -5.56 -77.07
CA ALA A 27 -30.72 -5.25 -75.93
C ALA A 27 -30.33 -6.02 -74.65
N PHE A 28 -29.95 -7.29 -74.75
CA PHE A 28 -29.45 -8.05 -73.60
C PHE A 28 -28.09 -7.53 -73.10
N SER A 29 -27.18 -7.16 -74.00
CA SER A 29 -25.89 -6.58 -73.63
C SER A 29 -26.06 -5.27 -72.88
N ASP A 30 -26.99 -4.43 -73.32
CA ASP A 30 -27.29 -3.15 -72.69
C ASP A 30 -27.91 -3.32 -71.31
N ALA A 31 -28.91 -4.19 -71.16
CA ALA A 31 -29.53 -4.47 -69.87
C ALA A 31 -28.53 -5.02 -68.83
N VAL A 32 -27.62 -5.92 -69.25
CA VAL A 32 -26.58 -6.49 -68.38
C VAL A 32 -25.52 -5.44 -68.03
N ARG A 33 -25.11 -4.61 -68.99
CA ARG A 33 -24.19 -3.49 -68.74
C ARG A 33 -24.78 -2.49 -67.76
N GLU A 34 -26.05 -2.13 -67.92
CA GLU A 34 -26.74 -1.19 -67.03
C GLU A 34 -26.91 -1.77 -65.62
N SER A 35 -27.22 -3.06 -65.48
CA SER A 35 -27.25 -3.75 -64.19
C SER A 35 -25.89 -3.75 -63.48
N HIS A 36 -24.79 -3.91 -64.23
CA HIS A 36 -23.44 -3.83 -63.66
C HIS A 36 -22.96 -2.40 -63.39
N ALA A 37 -23.42 -1.41 -64.18
CA ALA A 37 -23.13 0.01 -63.97
C ALA A 37 -23.90 0.59 -62.78
N ALA A 38 -25.09 0.07 -62.49
CA ALA A 38 -25.88 0.42 -61.31
C ALA A 38 -25.42 -0.30 -60.02
N SER A 39 -24.49 -1.27 -60.11
CA SER A 39 -23.99 -2.01 -58.96
C SER A 39 -22.78 -1.28 -58.36
N ASP A 40 -22.99 -0.62 -57.22
CA ASP A 40 -21.93 0.05 -56.47
C ASP A 40 -21.09 -0.99 -55.70
N VAL A 41 -20.10 -1.56 -56.38
CA VAL A 41 -19.24 -2.63 -55.85
C VAL A 41 -17.85 -2.10 -55.52
N ALA A 42 -17.36 -2.49 -54.34
CA ALA A 42 -15.99 -2.20 -53.94
C ALA A 42 -15.00 -2.82 -54.94
N THR A 43 -14.06 -2.00 -55.41
CA THR A 43 -13.01 -2.41 -56.34
C THR A 43 -11.90 -3.17 -55.62
N LYS A 44 -11.04 -3.86 -56.38
CA LYS A 44 -9.81 -4.46 -55.81
C LYS A 44 -8.93 -3.43 -55.11
N ARG A 45 -8.91 -2.19 -55.63
CA ARG A 45 -8.11 -1.11 -55.05
C ARG A 45 -8.62 -0.75 -53.66
N ASP A 46 -9.94 -0.65 -53.49
CA ASP A 46 -10.56 -0.36 -52.19
C ASP A 46 -10.22 -1.44 -51.16
N LEU A 47 -10.21 -2.72 -51.59
CA LEU A 47 -9.80 -3.84 -50.73
C LEU A 47 -8.31 -3.81 -50.38
N ASP A 48 -7.44 -3.42 -51.32
CA ASP A 48 -6.00 -3.30 -51.07
C ASP A 48 -5.70 -2.13 -50.12
N ASP A 49 -6.42 -1.02 -50.23
CA ASP A 49 -6.29 0.12 -49.34
C ASP A 49 -6.83 -0.23 -47.94
N LEU A 50 -7.99 -0.89 -47.83
CA LEU A 50 -8.49 -1.43 -46.55
C LEU A 50 -7.49 -2.40 -45.90
N ARG A 51 -6.83 -3.25 -46.70
CA ARG A 51 -5.81 -4.18 -46.21
C ARG A 51 -4.60 -3.45 -45.63
N LYS A 52 -4.17 -2.34 -46.25
CA LYS A 52 -3.09 -1.51 -45.72
C LYS A 52 -3.53 -0.81 -44.43
N ASP A 53 -4.73 -0.26 -44.40
CA ASP A 53 -5.28 0.40 -43.21
C ASP A 53 -5.40 -0.56 -42.03
N MET A 54 -5.91 -1.78 -42.25
CA MET A 54 -5.93 -2.84 -41.24
C MET A 54 -4.52 -3.24 -40.79
N GLY A 55 -3.56 -3.27 -41.71
CA GLY A 55 -2.15 -3.52 -41.40
C GLY A 55 -1.54 -2.42 -40.54
N GLY A 56 -1.90 -1.16 -40.79
CA GLY A 56 -1.53 0.00 -39.97
C GLY A 56 -2.14 -0.10 -38.58
N LEU A 57 -3.46 -0.30 -38.50
CA LEU A 57 -4.18 -0.43 -37.22
C LEU A 57 -3.60 -1.55 -36.35
N ARG A 58 -3.24 -2.69 -36.95
CA ARG A 58 -2.60 -3.78 -36.22
C ARG A 58 -1.26 -3.37 -35.62
N LYS A 59 -0.42 -2.66 -36.38
CA LYS A 59 0.87 -2.16 -35.87
C LYS A 59 0.69 -1.13 -34.75
N ASP A 60 -0.28 -0.23 -34.91
CA ASP A 60 -0.58 0.78 -33.88
C ASP A 60 -1.08 0.10 -32.60
N MET A 61 -1.89 -0.95 -32.74
CA MET A 61 -2.36 -1.76 -31.63
C MET A 61 -1.21 -2.52 -30.95
N ASP A 62 -0.33 -3.17 -31.72
CA ASP A 62 0.85 -3.87 -31.19
C ASP A 62 1.76 -2.89 -30.43
N ALA A 63 2.02 -1.70 -30.98
CA ALA A 63 2.78 -0.64 -30.31
C ALA A 63 2.08 -0.11 -29.05
N GLY A 64 0.74 -0.03 -29.08
CA GLY A 64 -0.07 0.32 -27.91
C GLY A 64 0.08 -0.70 -26.78
N PHE A 65 0.03 -2.00 -27.12
CA PHE A 65 0.25 -3.08 -26.15
C PHE A 65 1.66 -3.07 -25.58
N GLU A 66 2.70 -2.93 -26.42
CA GLU A 66 4.09 -2.83 -25.93
C GLU A 66 4.27 -1.65 -24.96
N LYS A 67 3.65 -0.50 -25.25
CA LYS A 67 3.67 0.65 -24.36
C LYS A 67 2.97 0.36 -23.03
N THR A 68 1.80 -0.30 -23.06
CA THR A 68 1.08 -0.69 -21.85
C THR A 68 1.88 -1.70 -21.03
N ASP A 69 2.48 -2.70 -21.65
CA ASP A 69 3.34 -3.68 -20.96
C ASP A 69 4.55 -3.00 -20.30
N ALA A 70 5.18 -2.05 -20.99
CA ALA A 70 6.27 -1.26 -20.43
C ALA A 70 5.81 -0.40 -19.23
N GLN A 71 4.63 0.20 -19.31
CA GLN A 71 4.04 0.98 -18.20
C GLN A 71 3.73 0.08 -17.00
N ILE A 72 3.12 -1.08 -17.22
CA ILE A 72 2.83 -2.06 -16.16
C ILE A 72 4.13 -2.52 -15.50
N ALA A 73 5.14 -2.89 -16.28
CA ALA A 73 6.44 -3.30 -15.75
C ALA A 73 7.12 -2.19 -14.94
N SER A 74 7.00 -0.93 -15.38
CA SER A 74 7.51 0.22 -14.62
C SER A 74 6.76 0.42 -13.31
N MET A 75 5.42 0.32 -13.33
CA MET A 75 4.59 0.44 -12.13
C MET A 75 4.88 -0.66 -11.12
N SER A 76 5.02 -1.92 -11.57
CA SER A 76 5.39 -3.03 -10.69
C SER A 76 6.73 -2.77 -9.99
N ARG A 77 7.75 -2.32 -10.71
CA ARG A 77 9.06 -1.97 -10.11
C ARG A 77 8.95 -0.82 -9.10
N GLU A 78 8.15 0.20 -9.39
CA GLU A 78 7.93 1.30 -8.45
C GLU A 78 7.22 0.80 -7.17
N ILE A 79 6.22 -0.06 -7.33
CA ILE A 79 5.50 -0.67 -6.22
C ILE A 79 6.45 -1.51 -5.36
N ASP A 80 7.24 -2.39 -5.97
CA ASP A 80 8.22 -3.21 -5.24
C ASP A 80 9.22 -2.34 -4.46
N ALA A 81 9.77 -1.30 -5.11
CA ALA A 81 10.69 -0.36 -4.45
C ALA A 81 10.03 0.42 -3.30
N ARG A 82 8.74 0.77 -3.42
CA ARG A 82 7.98 1.40 -2.34
C ARG A 82 7.75 0.44 -1.17
N PHE A 83 7.42 -0.82 -1.45
CA PHE A 83 7.28 -1.84 -0.42
C PHE A 83 8.58 -2.07 0.34
N GLU A 84 9.70 -2.27 -0.37
CA GLU A 84 11.02 -2.42 0.26
C GLU A 84 11.37 -1.22 1.16
N LYS A 85 11.08 0.00 0.68
CA LYS A 85 11.27 1.22 1.48
C LYS A 85 10.39 1.24 2.73
N THR A 86 9.13 0.86 2.61
CA THR A 86 8.20 0.77 3.76
C THR A 86 8.66 -0.28 4.76
N ASP A 87 9.08 -1.47 4.31
CA ASP A 87 9.60 -2.52 5.17
C ASP A 87 10.85 -2.06 5.92
N ALA A 88 11.77 -1.38 5.23
CA ALA A 88 12.95 -0.79 5.86
C ALA A 88 12.59 0.28 6.91
N GLN A 89 11.62 1.12 6.63
CA GLN A 89 11.12 2.14 7.58
C GLN A 89 10.48 1.49 8.82
N ILE A 90 9.65 0.46 8.62
CA ILE A 90 9.03 -0.29 9.71
C ILE A 90 10.11 -0.95 10.58
N ALA A 91 11.08 -1.65 9.97
CA ALA A 91 12.17 -2.28 10.69
C ALA A 91 13.02 -1.27 11.48
N SER A 92 13.28 -0.09 10.91
CA SER A 92 13.98 0.99 11.61
C SER A 92 13.17 1.52 12.80
N MET A 93 11.87 1.72 12.62
CA MET A 93 10.98 2.21 13.67
C MET A 93 10.84 1.21 14.82
N SER A 94 10.72 -0.09 14.51
CA SER A 94 10.73 -1.16 15.53
C SER A 94 12.00 -1.13 16.36
N LYS A 95 13.18 -1.03 15.73
CA LYS A 95 14.45 -0.91 16.46
C LYS A 95 14.54 0.33 17.34
N GLU A 96 14.03 1.47 16.87
CA GLU A 96 13.99 2.68 17.70
C GLU A 96 13.05 2.51 18.90
N ILE A 97 11.90 1.89 18.69
CA ILE A 97 10.93 1.59 19.75
C ILE A 97 11.56 0.66 20.80
N ASP A 98 12.20 -0.43 20.38
CA ASP A 98 12.87 -1.37 21.28
C ASP A 98 13.95 -0.64 22.11
N ALA A 99 14.79 0.17 21.47
CA ALA A 99 15.82 0.95 22.18
C ALA A 99 15.22 1.97 23.17
N ARG A 100 14.07 2.58 22.84
CA ARG A 100 13.36 3.49 23.75
C ARG A 100 12.76 2.74 24.94
N PHE A 101 12.24 1.54 24.74
CA PHE A 101 11.76 0.69 25.83
C PHE A 101 12.90 0.28 26.75
N GLU A 102 14.02 -0.23 26.22
CA GLU A 102 15.21 -0.57 27.04
C GLU A 102 15.70 0.63 27.86
N LYS A 103 15.74 1.82 27.25
CA LYS A 103 16.11 3.06 27.96
C LYS A 103 15.11 3.40 29.07
N THR A 104 13.82 3.22 28.82
CA THR A 104 12.77 3.49 29.80
C THR A 104 12.86 2.51 30.97
N ASP A 105 13.06 1.21 30.70
CA ASP A 105 13.26 0.18 31.71
C ASP A 105 14.48 0.48 32.58
N ALA A 106 15.59 0.90 31.96
CA ALA A 106 16.78 1.32 32.69
C ALA A 106 16.54 2.54 33.59
N GLN A 107 15.77 3.53 33.12
CA GLN A 107 15.38 4.69 33.92
C GLN A 107 14.47 4.30 35.09
N ILE A 108 13.49 3.44 34.86
CA ILE A 108 12.60 2.93 35.90
C ILE A 108 13.42 2.18 36.95
N ALA A 109 14.32 1.28 36.54
CA ALA A 109 15.18 0.54 37.47
C ALA A 109 16.07 1.48 38.30
N SER A 110 16.62 2.53 37.68
CA SER A 110 17.41 3.55 38.40
C SER A 110 16.56 4.31 39.43
N VAL A 111 15.34 4.69 39.07
CA VAL A 111 14.41 5.40 39.97
C VAL A 111 14.00 4.50 41.14
N SER A 112 13.66 3.23 40.87
CA SER A 112 13.34 2.25 41.92
C SER A 112 14.50 2.08 42.90
N LYS A 113 15.73 1.96 42.40
CA LYS A 113 16.92 1.86 43.26
C LYS A 113 17.15 3.12 44.10
N GLU A 114 16.97 4.30 43.52
CA GLU A 114 17.07 5.56 44.28
C GLU A 114 15.98 5.63 45.36
N MET A 115 14.77 5.20 45.02
CA MET A 115 13.63 5.15 45.94
C MET A 115 13.89 4.20 47.11
N ASP A 116 14.41 3.00 46.87
CA ASP A 116 14.81 2.05 47.92
C ASP A 116 15.86 2.64 48.86
N VAL A 117 16.87 3.34 48.31
CA VAL A 117 17.89 4.02 49.12
C VAL A 117 17.27 5.13 49.98
N ARG A 118 16.36 5.93 49.42
CA ARG A 118 15.67 7.00 50.17
C ARG A 118 14.76 6.43 51.25
N PHE A 119 14.01 5.36 50.97
CA PHE A 119 13.19 4.68 51.99
C PHE A 119 14.06 4.12 53.11
N GLY A 120 15.16 3.43 52.79
CA GLY A 120 16.09 2.96 53.82
C GLY A 120 16.72 4.09 54.66
N GLN A 121 16.88 5.30 54.11
CA GLN A 121 17.28 6.48 54.89
C GLN A 121 16.16 7.01 55.78
N VAL A 122 14.91 6.95 55.32
CA VAL A 122 13.72 7.31 56.10
C VAL A 122 13.57 6.35 57.28
N ASP A 123 13.69 5.04 57.06
CA ASP A 123 13.62 4.02 58.12
C ASP A 123 14.66 4.29 59.22
N LYS A 124 15.93 4.54 58.85
CA LYS A 124 16.97 4.91 59.82
C LYS A 124 16.67 6.18 60.62
N ARG A 125 15.98 7.15 60.00
CA ARG A 125 15.54 8.37 60.71
C ARG A 125 14.40 8.06 61.68
N PHE A 126 13.49 7.17 61.31
CA PHE A 126 12.43 6.67 62.19
C PHE A 126 13.01 5.91 63.38
N ASP A 127 13.92 4.96 63.18
CA ASP A 127 14.58 4.23 64.28
C ASP A 127 15.25 5.20 65.28
N LYS A 128 15.89 6.25 64.77
CA LYS A 128 16.53 7.28 65.60
C LYS A 128 15.51 8.14 66.36
N LEU A 129 14.34 8.39 65.78
CA LEU A 129 13.25 9.10 66.44
C LEU A 129 12.62 8.23 67.53
N GLU A 130 12.39 6.95 67.24
CA GLU A 130 11.87 5.97 68.20
C GLU A 130 12.80 5.86 69.42
N SER A 131 14.10 5.70 69.21
CA SER A 131 15.09 5.70 70.32
C SER A 131 15.08 6.98 71.16
N LYS A 132 14.87 8.15 70.53
CA LYS A 132 14.71 9.41 71.28
C LYS A 132 13.41 9.43 72.08
N PHE A 133 12.33 8.90 71.50
CA PHE A 133 11.03 8.83 72.16
C PHE A 133 11.07 7.89 73.37
N ASP A 134 11.67 6.71 73.24
CA ASP A 134 11.90 5.77 74.35
C ASP A 134 12.68 6.43 75.50
N ARG A 135 13.72 7.20 75.15
CA ARG A 135 14.51 7.92 76.14
C ARG A 135 13.67 8.98 76.87
N VAL A 136 12.82 9.71 76.15
CA VAL A 136 11.89 10.68 76.74
C VAL A 136 10.88 9.97 77.64
N GLN A 137 10.31 8.84 77.21
CA GLN A 137 9.41 8.04 78.04
C GLN A 137 10.09 7.59 79.33
N TRP A 138 11.33 7.08 79.26
CA TRP A 138 12.11 6.71 80.44
C TRP A 138 12.35 7.88 81.39
N PHE A 139 12.66 9.08 80.87
CA PHE A 139 12.81 10.27 81.71
C PHE A 139 11.50 10.65 82.40
N ILE A 140 10.36 10.55 81.71
CA ILE A 140 9.04 10.82 82.29
C ILE A 140 8.73 9.81 83.40
N VAL A 141 8.95 8.52 83.15
CA VAL A 141 8.76 7.46 84.16
C VAL A 141 9.68 7.67 85.36
N ALA A 142 10.97 7.95 85.13
CA ALA A 142 11.92 8.22 86.20
C ALA A 142 11.55 9.47 87.03
N ALA A 143 11.08 10.54 86.38
CA ALA A 143 10.60 11.74 87.06
C ALA A 143 9.35 11.45 87.90
N ALA A 144 8.38 10.71 87.35
CA ALA A 144 7.17 10.30 88.07
C ALA A 144 7.50 9.41 89.29
N LEU A 145 8.38 8.42 89.12
CA LEU A 145 8.85 7.56 90.23
C LEU A 145 9.61 8.38 91.28
N GLY A 146 10.49 9.29 90.86
CA GLY A 146 11.20 10.19 91.76
C GLY A 146 10.24 11.03 92.61
N LEU A 147 9.15 11.54 92.03
CA LEU A 147 8.12 12.26 92.76
C LEU A 147 7.35 11.36 93.75
N ILE A 148 6.97 10.14 93.34
CA ILE A 148 6.23 9.18 94.18
C ILE A 148 7.09 8.71 95.37
N PHE A 149 8.37 8.38 95.13
CA PHE A 149 9.25 7.82 96.15
C PHE A 149 10.01 8.88 96.98
N LYS A 150 9.96 10.17 96.60
CA LYS A 150 10.63 11.26 97.35
C LYS A 150 10.21 11.29 98.82
N GLU A 151 8.93 11.06 99.13
CA GLU A 151 8.44 11.03 100.51
C GLU A 151 8.91 9.80 101.29
N GLN A 152 9.02 8.64 100.64
CA GLN A 152 9.52 7.41 101.28
C GLN A 152 11.04 7.46 101.51
N ILE A 153 11.81 7.98 100.55
CA ILE A 153 13.26 8.17 100.67
C ILE A 153 13.59 9.21 101.75
N ALA A 154 12.85 10.32 101.82
CA ALA A 154 13.04 11.34 102.86
C ALA A 154 12.81 10.79 104.27
N ARG A 155 11.84 9.87 104.45
CA ARG A 155 11.58 9.19 105.73
C ARG A 155 12.62 8.14 106.10
N LEU A 156 13.23 7.47 105.12
CA LEU A 156 14.30 6.47 105.33
C LEU A 156 15.66 7.10 105.65
N LEU A 157 15.93 8.31 105.14
CA LEU A 157 17.17 9.07 105.39
C LEU A 157 17.12 9.95 106.64
N SER A 158 15.95 10.14 107.26
CA SER A 158 15.78 10.91 108.50
C SER A 158 15.76 10.04 109.77
N ILE A 159 16.35 8.85 109.72
CA ILE A 159 16.64 7.98 110.87
C ILE A 159 18.14 8.03 111.16
#